data_AF-A0A950A4G2-F1
#
_entry.id   AF-A0A950A4G2-F1
#
_cell.length_a   1.000
_cell.length_b   1.000
_cell.length_c   1.000
_cell.angle_alpha   90.00
_cell.angle_beta   90.00
_cell.angle_gamma   90.00
#
_symmetry.space_group_name_H-M   'P 1'
#
loop_
_entity.id
_entity.type
_entity.pdbx_description
1 polymer ?
#
loop_
_entity_poly.entity_id
_entity_poly.type
_entity_poly.pdbx_seq_one_letter_code
_entity_poly.pdbx_strand_id
1 'polypeptide(L)'
;YSIGGDNLLVKILEQQVFPSLKINHIVDVNFGGFEDLVNAIGCVYTDVDHRYYNNTAYTDYSSIDVQPGYQKLCGTDALEFVRFRHTDSDIVRNARQQDFIRWAKSQFSQDQIIQDEGTLLRIFGQHSQTDHNLHTTDGLINLFDLVAFSAGHTIKQIPFPAILLPCAPVAPTATSAVQQTPCYVTADPGAEQSAFHAFMSHTHSAPAPAGGTPAAAASAGGKGGGGGGGGSAPGLSADVRDGTSQAKALGPLGIPIYYPKLIVSGSQYCSNTTGVCPEEGGAGTGFYPRAYLLHDRHGISHYSYRMTIAINPVLGDYYGVQGTTWQNPPILQSPTQTETVNGKQLLLYSNGGKLSLVAWKTSQGVYWVSNTLTDSIGNRQMVAIAASLTRAGGR
;
A
#
# COMPACT_ATOMS: atom_id res chain seq x y z
N TYR A 1 -22.50 13.78 -9.72
CA TYR A 1 -22.91 13.57 -8.33
C TYR A 1 -23.59 14.81 -7.73
N SER A 2 -22.91 15.94 -7.49
CA SER A 2 -23.51 17.12 -6.81
C SER A 2 -24.78 17.73 -7.44
N ILE A 3 -24.98 17.58 -8.75
CA ILE A 3 -26.12 18.17 -9.49
C ILE A 3 -27.33 17.21 -9.57
N GLY A 4 -27.10 15.89 -9.59
CA GLY A 4 -28.15 14.91 -9.91
C GLY A 4 -27.96 13.54 -9.26
N GLY A 5 -27.22 13.50 -8.15
CA GLY A 5 -26.95 12.29 -7.38
C GLY A 5 -26.15 11.23 -8.14
N ASP A 6 -26.31 10.01 -7.65
CA ASP A 6 -25.86 8.74 -8.19
C ASP A 6 -26.45 8.44 -9.58
N ASN A 7 -27.74 8.68 -9.79
CA ASN A 7 -28.42 8.42 -11.05
C ASN A 7 -27.81 9.19 -12.23
N LEU A 8 -27.54 10.49 -12.04
CA LEU A 8 -26.85 11.28 -13.06
C LEU A 8 -25.38 10.85 -13.21
N LEU A 9 -24.72 10.45 -12.12
CA LEU A 9 -23.35 9.94 -12.19
C LEU A 9 -23.26 8.68 -13.06
N VAL A 10 -24.11 7.66 -12.81
CA VAL A 10 -24.18 6.42 -13.61
C VAL A 10 -24.41 6.75 -15.06
N LYS A 11 -25.42 7.58 -15.34
CA LYS A 11 -25.76 7.96 -16.72
C LYS A 11 -24.58 8.60 -17.45
N ILE A 12 -23.84 9.50 -16.81
CA ILE A 12 -22.68 10.13 -17.43
C ILE A 12 -21.55 9.12 -17.63
N LEU A 13 -21.29 8.25 -16.65
CA LEU A 13 -20.28 7.21 -16.79
C LEU A 13 -20.61 6.27 -17.95
N GLU A 14 -21.83 5.75 -18.05
CA GLU A 14 -22.21 4.79 -19.08
C GLU A 14 -22.45 5.41 -20.46
N GLN A 15 -22.74 6.71 -20.56
CA GLN A 15 -23.05 7.34 -21.87
C GLN A 15 -21.90 8.16 -22.43
N GLN A 16 -21.03 8.70 -21.58
CA GLN A 16 -20.04 9.70 -21.99
C GLN A 16 -18.60 9.30 -21.66
N VAL A 17 -18.38 8.66 -20.52
CA VAL A 17 -17.00 8.37 -20.05
C VAL A 17 -16.57 6.96 -20.45
N PHE A 18 -17.40 5.96 -20.16
CA PHE A 18 -17.12 4.54 -20.36
C PHE A 18 -18.33 3.81 -20.98
N PRO A 19 -18.61 3.99 -22.29
CA PRO A 19 -19.79 3.41 -22.94
C PRO A 19 -19.91 1.89 -22.91
N SER A 20 -18.79 1.19 -22.65
CA SER A 20 -18.72 -0.26 -22.52
C SER A 20 -18.78 -0.76 -21.07
N LEU A 21 -18.70 0.14 -20.08
CA LEU A 21 -18.85 -0.20 -18.68
C LEU A 21 -20.34 -0.27 -18.35
N LYS A 22 -20.78 -1.40 -17.80
CA LYS A 22 -22.12 -1.54 -17.23
C LYS A 22 -22.02 -1.48 -15.73
N ILE A 23 -22.72 -0.55 -15.11
CA ILE A 23 -22.75 -0.40 -13.66
C ILE A 23 -23.95 -1.20 -13.14
N ASN A 24 -23.68 -2.32 -12.47
CA ASN A 24 -24.73 -3.16 -11.91
C ASN A 24 -25.36 -2.53 -10.67
N HIS A 25 -24.52 -2.01 -9.77
CA HIS A 25 -24.93 -1.48 -8.48
C HIS A 25 -24.08 -0.29 -8.06
N ILE A 26 -24.65 0.57 -7.22
CA ILE A 26 -23.95 1.62 -6.50
C ILE A 26 -24.13 1.42 -5.00
N VAL A 27 -23.01 1.54 -4.29
CA VAL A 27 -22.97 1.64 -2.83
C VAL A 27 -22.31 2.97 -2.49
N ASP A 28 -23.08 3.86 -1.89
CA ASP A 28 -22.64 5.17 -1.44
C ASP A 28 -22.54 5.19 0.09
N VAL A 29 -21.42 5.63 0.61
CA VAL A 29 -21.10 5.56 2.04
C VAL A 29 -20.62 6.93 2.49
N ASN A 30 -21.35 7.54 3.42
CA ASN A 30 -20.91 8.77 4.05
C ASN A 30 -19.84 8.50 5.12
N PHE A 31 -19.27 9.55 5.72
CA PHE A 31 -18.18 9.39 6.69
C PHE A 31 -18.56 8.55 7.91
N GLY A 32 -19.71 8.81 8.53
CA GLY A 32 -20.17 8.01 9.67
C GLY A 32 -20.39 6.55 9.28
N GLY A 33 -21.02 6.31 8.13
CA GLY A 33 -21.21 4.97 7.58
C GLY A 33 -19.89 4.23 7.32
N PHE A 34 -18.86 4.94 6.85
CA PHE A 34 -17.53 4.36 6.66
C PHE A 34 -16.90 3.94 7.99
N GLU A 35 -16.94 4.83 9.00
CA GLU A 35 -16.39 4.55 10.33
C GLU A 35 -17.09 3.33 10.96
N ASP A 36 -18.42 3.30 10.89
CA ASP A 36 -19.23 2.20 11.40
C ASP A 36 -18.95 0.90 10.66
N LEU A 37 -18.87 0.93 9.32
CA LEU A 37 -18.55 -0.23 8.51
C LEU A 37 -17.19 -0.82 8.90
N VAL A 38 -16.15 0.02 9.00
CA VAL A 38 -14.80 -0.40 9.39
C VAL A 38 -14.81 -1.02 10.79
N ASN A 39 -15.49 -0.41 11.75
CA ASN A 39 -15.62 -0.96 13.11
C ASN A 39 -16.33 -2.31 13.09
N ALA A 40 -17.42 -2.42 12.34
CA ALA A 40 -18.26 -3.59 12.31
C ALA A 40 -17.61 -4.80 11.63
N ILE A 41 -16.72 -4.58 10.67
CA ILE A 41 -15.88 -5.64 10.09
C ILE A 41 -14.65 -5.99 10.95
N GLY A 42 -14.51 -5.39 12.14
CA GLY A 42 -13.42 -5.69 13.07
C GLY A 42 -12.12 -4.92 12.80
N CYS A 43 -12.23 -3.78 12.10
CA CYS A 43 -11.16 -2.89 11.65
C CYS A 43 -10.19 -3.51 10.63
N VAL A 44 -9.27 -2.70 10.10
CA VAL A 44 -8.37 -3.13 9.02
C VAL A 44 -6.92 -2.94 9.44
N TYR A 45 -6.09 -3.98 9.28
CA TYR A 45 -4.64 -3.81 9.37
C TYR A 45 -4.08 -3.17 8.09
N THR A 46 -3.40 -2.04 8.25
CA THR A 46 -3.01 -1.12 7.17
C THR A 46 -1.51 -0.84 7.28
N ASP A 47 -0.78 -0.87 6.17
CA ASP A 47 0.61 -0.45 6.14
C ASP A 47 0.70 1.05 5.82
N VAL A 48 0.82 1.86 6.87
CA VAL A 48 0.88 3.32 6.74
C VAL A 48 2.29 3.71 6.31
N ASP A 49 2.43 4.36 5.15
CA ASP A 49 3.70 4.62 4.49
C ASP A 49 4.52 5.71 5.20
N HIS A 50 3.87 6.79 5.62
CA HIS A 50 4.43 7.91 6.39
C HIS A 50 3.40 8.44 7.41
N ARG A 51 3.81 9.33 8.32
CA ARG A 51 2.88 9.96 9.26
C ARG A 51 1.95 10.90 8.51
N TYR A 52 0.64 10.68 8.66
CA TYR A 52 -0.37 11.63 8.23
C TYR A 52 -0.69 12.54 9.40
N TYR A 53 -0.27 13.79 9.32
CA TYR A 53 -0.47 14.76 10.39
C TYR A 53 -1.05 16.07 9.87
N ASN A 54 -2.11 16.51 10.51
CA ASN A 54 -2.63 17.87 10.40
C ASN A 54 -3.25 18.27 11.73
N ASN A 55 -3.25 19.56 12.04
CA ASN A 55 -3.82 20.05 13.29
C ASN A 55 -4.57 21.36 13.05
N THR A 56 -5.87 21.36 13.39
CA THR A 56 -6.76 22.51 13.24
C THR A 56 -6.29 23.76 13.99
N ALA A 57 -5.38 23.61 14.96
CA ALA A 57 -4.78 24.75 15.65
C ALA A 57 -3.80 25.54 14.78
N TYR A 58 -3.28 24.92 13.71
CA TYR A 58 -2.31 25.53 12.79
C TYR A 58 -2.85 25.71 11.37
N THR A 59 -3.97 25.05 11.02
CA THR A 59 -4.52 25.03 9.67
C THR A 59 -6.06 25.00 9.69
N ASP A 60 -6.72 25.30 8.57
CA ASP A 60 -8.18 25.19 8.43
C ASP A 60 -8.66 23.75 8.13
N TYR A 61 -7.78 22.76 8.27
CA TYR A 61 -8.07 21.36 7.94
C TYR A 61 -8.33 20.54 9.22
N SER A 62 -9.12 19.46 9.13
CA SER A 62 -9.42 18.56 10.25
C SER A 62 -8.16 17.98 10.88
N SER A 63 -8.10 17.92 12.21
CA SER A 63 -6.99 17.31 12.95
C SER A 63 -6.91 15.83 12.60
N ILE A 64 -5.72 15.38 12.21
CA ILE A 64 -5.42 14.01 11.80
C ILE A 64 -4.04 13.66 12.39
N ASP A 65 -3.90 12.48 12.99
CA ASP A 65 -2.62 11.98 13.46
C ASP A 65 -2.51 10.45 13.33
N VAL A 66 -2.23 9.99 12.10
CA VAL A 66 -2.01 8.58 11.81
C VAL A 66 -0.52 8.31 11.66
N GLN A 67 0.02 7.54 12.59
CA GLN A 67 1.44 7.21 12.68
C GLN A 67 1.91 6.25 11.57
N PRO A 68 3.19 6.26 11.15
CA PRO A 68 3.68 5.36 10.10
C PRO A 68 3.83 3.91 10.61
N GLY A 69 3.73 2.94 9.70
CA GLY A 69 3.93 1.51 9.97
C GLY A 69 2.64 0.69 9.97
N TYR A 70 2.83 -0.63 9.97
CA TYR A 70 1.75 -1.61 9.95
C TYR A 70 0.96 -1.63 11.26
N GLN A 71 -0.32 -1.25 11.21
CA GLN A 71 -1.17 -1.15 12.39
C GLN A 71 -2.65 -1.39 12.08
N LYS A 72 -3.45 -1.60 13.11
CA LYS A 72 -4.90 -1.77 12.99
C LYS A 72 -5.57 -0.39 13.05
N LEU A 73 -6.25 0.01 11.97
CA LEU A 73 -7.03 1.26 11.89
C LEU A 73 -8.52 0.95 11.99
N CYS A 74 -9.19 1.57 12.96
CA CYS A 74 -10.62 1.46 13.23
C CYS A 74 -11.31 2.81 12.97
N GLY A 75 -12.63 2.81 12.76
CA GLY A 75 -13.49 4.00 12.75
C GLY A 75 -12.83 5.27 12.23
N THR A 76 -12.70 6.26 13.12
CA THR A 76 -12.11 7.56 12.83
C THR A 76 -10.67 7.48 12.32
N ASP A 77 -9.77 6.69 12.91
CA ASP A 77 -8.38 6.56 12.45
C ASP A 77 -8.30 6.05 10.99
N ALA A 78 -9.17 5.11 10.63
CA ALA A 78 -9.28 4.63 9.27
C ALA A 78 -9.81 5.72 8.33
N LEU A 79 -10.81 6.49 8.78
CA LEU A 79 -11.38 7.59 8.02
C LEU A 79 -10.35 8.70 7.78
N GLU A 80 -9.58 9.05 8.81
CA GLU A 80 -8.49 10.01 8.73
C GLU A 80 -7.43 9.58 7.70
N PHE A 81 -7.01 8.31 7.74
CA PHE A 81 -6.05 7.75 6.80
C PHE A 81 -6.51 7.84 5.33
N VAL A 82 -7.76 7.46 5.04
CA VAL A 82 -8.27 7.44 3.64
C VAL A 82 -8.71 8.81 3.12
N ARG A 83 -8.91 9.79 4.01
CA ARG A 83 -9.34 11.15 3.63
C ARG A 83 -8.23 12.17 3.58
N PHE A 84 -7.11 11.93 4.26
CA PHE A 84 -6.02 12.88 4.30
C PHE A 84 -5.59 13.26 2.87
N ARG A 85 -5.42 14.56 2.66
CA ARG A 85 -5.00 15.17 1.38
C ARG A 85 -4.20 16.45 1.59
N HIS A 86 -3.85 16.78 2.84
CA HIS A 86 -3.35 18.11 3.16
C HIS A 86 -2.00 18.37 2.50
N THR A 87 -1.08 17.44 2.68
CA THR A 87 0.25 17.45 2.07
C THR A 87 0.39 16.47 0.91
N ASP A 88 -0.75 16.01 0.34
CA ASP A 88 -0.81 14.99 -0.70
C ASP A 88 -1.64 15.41 -1.91
N SER A 89 -1.48 14.69 -3.01
CA SER A 89 -2.37 14.81 -4.16
C SER A 89 -3.60 13.90 -4.05
N ASP A 90 -4.64 14.23 -4.82
CA ASP A 90 -5.82 13.36 -4.95
C ASP A 90 -5.45 11.97 -5.51
N ILE A 91 -4.42 11.88 -6.34
CA ILE A 91 -3.93 10.62 -6.92
C ILE A 91 -3.38 9.70 -5.82
N VAL A 92 -2.57 10.25 -4.90
CA VAL A 92 -2.03 9.49 -3.76
C VAL A 92 -3.14 9.11 -2.78
N ARG A 93 -4.13 9.98 -2.58
CA ARG A 93 -5.32 9.66 -1.79
C ARG A 93 -6.13 8.50 -2.41
N ASN A 94 -6.37 8.54 -3.72
CA ASN A 94 -7.08 7.47 -4.43
C ASN A 94 -6.29 6.15 -4.39
N ALA A 95 -4.95 6.20 -4.42
CA ALA A 95 -4.11 5.03 -4.23
C ALA A 95 -4.31 4.42 -2.83
N ARG A 96 -4.27 5.23 -1.75
CA ARG A 96 -4.58 4.76 -0.38
C ARG A 96 -5.98 4.19 -0.23
N GLN A 97 -6.98 4.79 -0.86
CA GLN A 97 -8.35 4.28 -0.79
C GLN A 97 -8.44 2.89 -1.44
N GLN A 98 -7.78 2.69 -2.59
CA GLN A 98 -7.68 1.37 -3.22
C GLN A 98 -6.87 0.38 -2.38
N ASP A 99 -5.77 0.82 -1.77
CA ASP A 99 -4.99 0.02 -0.83
C ASP A 99 -5.83 -0.45 0.36
N PHE A 100 -6.57 0.47 0.97
CA PHE A 100 -7.41 0.19 2.13
C PHE A 100 -8.49 -0.84 1.82
N ILE A 101 -9.18 -0.70 0.68
CA ILE A 101 -10.18 -1.68 0.23
C ILE A 101 -9.52 -3.05 -0.01
N ARG A 102 -8.33 -3.08 -0.61
CA ARG A 102 -7.59 -4.32 -0.84
C ARG A 102 -7.17 -4.98 0.45
N TRP A 103 -6.64 -4.22 1.42
CA TRP A 103 -6.25 -4.73 2.72
C TRP A 103 -7.45 -5.20 3.53
N ALA A 104 -8.57 -4.49 3.47
CA ALA A 104 -9.83 -4.94 4.08
C ALA A 104 -10.22 -6.29 3.48
N LYS A 105 -10.33 -6.39 2.16
CA LYS A 105 -10.67 -7.64 1.46
C LYS A 105 -9.70 -8.79 1.79
N SER A 106 -8.38 -8.55 1.80
CA SER A 106 -7.39 -9.61 2.03
C SER A 106 -7.41 -10.15 3.46
N GLN A 107 -8.11 -9.50 4.37
CA GLN A 107 -8.17 -9.87 5.78
C GLN A 107 -9.36 -10.76 6.14
N PHE A 108 -10.34 -10.90 5.25
CA PHE A 108 -11.44 -11.85 5.36
C PHE A 108 -11.18 -13.04 4.45
N SER A 109 -11.29 -14.25 4.99
CA SER A 109 -11.34 -15.45 4.14
C SER A 109 -12.72 -15.59 3.50
N GLN A 110 -12.80 -16.36 2.42
CA GLN A 110 -14.08 -16.70 1.79
C GLN A 110 -15.06 -17.32 2.81
N ASP A 111 -14.55 -18.22 3.66
CA ASP A 111 -15.34 -18.89 4.69
C ASP A 111 -15.90 -17.90 5.72
N GLN A 112 -15.11 -16.90 6.14
CA GLN A 112 -15.55 -15.87 7.08
C GLN A 112 -16.63 -14.97 6.48
N ILE A 113 -16.46 -14.56 5.22
CA ILE A 113 -17.46 -13.76 4.50
C ILE A 113 -18.80 -14.51 4.42
N ILE A 114 -18.77 -15.81 4.12
CA ILE A 114 -19.98 -16.62 4.01
C ILE A 114 -20.63 -16.82 5.38
N GLN A 115 -19.84 -17.06 6.43
CA GLN A 115 -20.37 -17.24 7.78
C GLN A 115 -20.98 -15.95 8.36
N ASP A 116 -20.38 -14.80 8.05
CA ASP A 116 -20.82 -13.50 8.54
C ASP A 116 -21.82 -12.79 7.59
N GLU A 117 -22.31 -13.47 6.55
CA GLU A 117 -23.17 -12.90 5.49
C GLU A 117 -24.30 -12.03 6.04
N GLY A 118 -25.15 -12.57 6.92
CA GLY A 118 -26.29 -11.83 7.46
C GLY A 118 -25.87 -10.62 8.30
N THR A 119 -24.71 -10.70 8.96
CA THR A 119 -24.15 -9.59 9.73
C THR A 119 -23.62 -8.52 8.79
N LEU A 120 -22.84 -8.90 7.78
CA LEU A 120 -22.29 -8.00 6.77
C LEU A 120 -23.41 -7.29 6.00
N LEU A 121 -24.41 -8.02 5.49
CA LEU A 121 -25.55 -7.43 4.78
C LEU A 121 -26.31 -6.42 5.64
N ARG A 122 -26.54 -6.73 6.92
CA ARG A 122 -27.17 -5.80 7.85
C ARG A 122 -26.34 -4.55 8.08
N ILE A 123 -25.02 -4.70 8.27
CA ILE A 123 -24.10 -3.56 8.44
C ILE A 123 -24.12 -2.69 7.18
N PHE A 124 -23.89 -3.29 6.00
CA PHE A 124 -23.92 -2.56 4.73
C PHE A 124 -25.27 -1.84 4.54
N GLY A 125 -26.40 -2.51 4.77
CA GLY A 125 -27.72 -1.89 4.64
C GLY A 125 -28.01 -0.76 5.64
N GLN A 126 -27.40 -0.78 6.83
CA GLN A 126 -27.57 0.27 7.85
C GLN A 126 -26.66 1.48 7.61
N HIS A 127 -25.51 1.27 6.97
CA HIS A 127 -24.42 2.26 6.89
C HIS A 127 -24.11 2.74 5.47
N SER A 128 -24.89 2.30 4.47
CA SER A 128 -24.75 2.74 3.07
C SER A 128 -26.09 3.11 2.45
N GLN A 129 -26.05 4.01 1.47
CA GLN A 129 -27.13 4.23 0.52
C GLN A 129 -26.85 3.40 -0.72
N THR A 130 -27.87 2.67 -1.18
CA THR A 130 -27.72 1.76 -2.32
C THR A 130 -28.75 2.07 -3.39
N ASP A 131 -28.49 1.62 -4.61
CA ASP A 131 -29.50 1.66 -5.67
C ASP A 131 -30.72 0.79 -5.32
N HIS A 132 -31.85 1.09 -5.96
CA HIS A 132 -33.12 0.41 -5.69
C HIS A 132 -33.08 -1.11 -5.88
N ASN A 133 -32.18 -1.66 -6.71
CA ASN A 133 -32.11 -3.11 -6.92
C ASN A 133 -31.55 -3.81 -5.69
N LEU A 134 -30.62 -3.18 -4.96
CA LEU A 134 -30.08 -3.71 -3.71
C LEU A 134 -31.10 -3.71 -2.55
N HIS A 135 -32.28 -3.12 -2.73
CA HIS A 135 -33.40 -3.25 -1.79
C HIS A 135 -34.25 -4.51 -2.03
N THR A 136 -33.89 -5.33 -3.02
CA THR A 136 -34.55 -6.60 -3.35
C THR A 136 -33.68 -7.78 -2.92
N THR A 137 -34.30 -8.93 -2.65
CA THR A 137 -33.58 -10.17 -2.33
C THR A 137 -32.59 -10.55 -3.44
N ASP A 138 -32.99 -10.44 -4.71
CA ASP A 138 -32.13 -10.77 -5.85
C ASP A 138 -30.91 -9.84 -5.95
N GLY A 139 -31.08 -8.54 -5.67
CA GLY A 139 -29.96 -7.60 -5.64
C GLY A 139 -28.97 -7.90 -4.52
N LEU A 140 -29.48 -8.24 -3.33
CA LEU A 140 -28.63 -8.64 -2.20
C LEU A 140 -27.88 -9.94 -2.49
N ILE A 141 -28.54 -10.93 -3.11
CA ILE A 141 -27.90 -12.17 -3.56
C ILE A 141 -26.79 -11.87 -4.57
N ASN A 142 -27.04 -11.02 -5.58
CA ASN A 142 -26.01 -10.65 -6.57
C ASN A 142 -24.82 -9.92 -5.94
N LEU A 143 -25.06 -9.04 -4.97
CA LEU A 143 -24.00 -8.37 -4.23
C LEU A 143 -23.17 -9.38 -3.43
N PHE A 144 -23.82 -10.33 -2.75
CA PHE A 144 -23.12 -11.37 -2.03
C PHE A 144 -22.34 -12.31 -2.96
N ASP A 145 -22.93 -12.72 -4.07
CA ASP A 145 -22.25 -13.49 -5.12
C ASP A 145 -21.00 -12.76 -5.61
N LEU A 146 -21.04 -11.44 -5.77
CA LEU A 146 -19.87 -10.63 -6.11
C LEU A 146 -18.81 -10.68 -5.00
N VAL A 147 -19.19 -10.52 -3.73
CA VAL A 147 -18.25 -10.58 -2.60
C VAL A 147 -17.62 -11.98 -2.52
N ALA A 148 -18.42 -13.04 -2.62
CA ALA A 148 -17.98 -14.43 -2.61
C ALA A 148 -17.09 -14.76 -3.83
N PHE A 149 -17.46 -14.30 -5.02
CA PHE A 149 -16.67 -14.42 -6.26
C PHE A 149 -15.37 -13.64 -6.17
N SER A 150 -15.35 -12.50 -5.49
CA SER A 150 -14.12 -11.73 -5.32
C SER A 150 -13.07 -12.46 -4.48
N ALA A 151 -13.47 -13.41 -3.63
CA ALA A 151 -12.56 -14.18 -2.81
C ALA A 151 -11.58 -14.98 -3.68
N GLY A 152 -10.28 -14.93 -3.35
CA GLY A 152 -9.23 -15.52 -4.18
C GLY A 152 -8.84 -14.74 -5.44
N HIS A 153 -9.62 -13.74 -5.85
CA HIS A 153 -9.26 -12.82 -6.95
C HIS A 153 -8.49 -11.61 -6.43
N THR A 154 -7.58 -11.07 -7.25
CA THR A 154 -6.82 -9.86 -6.89
C THR A 154 -7.61 -8.60 -7.27
N ILE A 155 -7.68 -7.63 -6.35
CA ILE A 155 -8.10 -6.27 -6.72
C ILE A 155 -6.92 -5.63 -7.43
N LYS A 156 -7.07 -5.42 -8.74
CA LYS A 156 -6.07 -4.70 -9.54
C LYS A 156 -6.20 -3.20 -9.28
N GLN A 157 -5.10 -2.60 -8.86
CA GLN A 157 -4.96 -1.15 -8.90
C GLN A 157 -4.58 -0.76 -10.32
N ILE A 158 -5.33 0.17 -10.90
CA ILE A 158 -5.01 0.75 -12.21
C ILE A 158 -4.49 2.16 -11.96
N PRO A 159 -3.17 2.39 -12.09
CA PRO A 159 -2.61 3.72 -11.90
C PRO A 159 -3.15 4.68 -12.95
N PHE A 160 -3.64 5.83 -12.51
CA PHE A 160 -3.92 6.93 -13.42
C PHE A 160 -2.59 7.51 -13.92
N PRO A 161 -2.35 7.61 -15.24
CA PRO A 161 -1.06 8.01 -15.81
C PRO A 161 -0.85 9.53 -15.73
N ALA A 162 -0.94 10.08 -14.51
CA ALA A 162 -0.81 11.49 -14.24
C ALA A 162 0.61 12.00 -14.53
N ILE A 163 0.66 13.11 -15.24
CA ILE A 163 1.83 13.97 -15.42
C ILE A 163 1.58 15.23 -14.59
N LEU A 164 2.37 15.38 -13.54
CA LEU A 164 2.27 16.50 -12.61
C LEU A 164 3.12 17.67 -13.13
N LEU A 165 2.48 18.83 -13.34
CA LEU A 165 3.10 20.00 -13.93
C LEU A 165 3.24 21.14 -12.91
N PRO A 166 4.33 21.94 -13.00
CA PRO A 166 4.57 23.05 -12.08
C PRO A 166 3.57 24.20 -12.29
N CYS A 167 3.44 25.04 -11.27
CA CYS A 167 2.59 26.23 -11.30
C CYS A 167 3.10 27.33 -12.26
N ALA A 168 4.42 27.35 -12.49
CA ALA A 168 5.09 28.29 -13.38
C ALA A 168 6.20 27.57 -14.17
N PRO A 169 6.60 28.09 -15.35
CA PRO A 169 7.72 27.54 -16.10
C PRO A 169 8.99 27.56 -15.25
N VAL A 170 9.64 26.40 -15.10
CA VAL A 170 10.90 26.29 -14.35
C VAL A 170 12.01 26.95 -15.17
N ALA A 171 12.72 27.91 -14.58
CA ALA A 171 13.86 28.54 -15.26
C ALA A 171 14.92 27.48 -15.62
N PRO A 172 15.52 27.50 -16.83
CA PRO A 172 16.47 26.47 -17.28
C PRO A 172 17.73 26.34 -16.41
N THR A 173 17.99 27.30 -15.53
CA THR A 173 19.15 27.37 -14.63
C THR A 173 18.87 26.90 -13.20
N ALA A 174 17.66 26.41 -12.89
CA ALA A 174 17.35 25.86 -11.57
C ALA A 174 18.09 24.53 -11.35
N THR A 175 19.28 24.60 -10.75
CA THR A 175 20.13 23.45 -10.39
C THR A 175 19.70 22.76 -9.09
N SER A 176 18.60 23.21 -8.49
CA SER A 176 17.96 22.54 -7.37
C SER A 176 16.63 22.03 -7.87
N ALA A 177 16.41 20.71 -7.78
CA ALA A 177 15.08 20.14 -7.81
C ALA A 177 14.33 20.68 -6.60
N VAL A 178 13.83 21.91 -6.67
CA VAL A 178 12.74 22.34 -5.83
C VAL A 178 11.62 21.40 -6.24
N GLN A 179 11.38 20.37 -5.42
CA GLN A 179 10.18 19.56 -5.49
C GLN A 179 9.03 20.54 -5.31
N GLN A 180 8.56 21.11 -6.41
CA GLN A 180 7.51 22.11 -6.39
C GLN A 180 6.19 21.37 -6.28
N THR A 181 5.29 21.85 -5.41
CA THR A 181 3.92 21.35 -5.38
C THR A 181 3.33 21.53 -6.78
N PRO A 182 2.89 20.45 -7.45
CA PRO A 182 2.32 20.56 -8.77
C PRO A 182 0.99 21.30 -8.72
N CYS A 183 0.72 22.14 -9.72
CA CYS A 183 -0.54 22.88 -9.83
C CYS A 183 -1.49 22.29 -10.86
N TYR A 184 -0.95 21.58 -11.86
CA TYR A 184 -1.75 21.01 -12.93
C TYR A 184 -1.45 19.52 -13.07
N VAL A 185 -2.48 18.78 -13.47
CA VAL A 185 -2.37 17.39 -13.85
C VAL A 185 -2.76 17.31 -15.32
N THR A 186 -1.90 16.68 -16.12
CA THR A 186 -2.24 16.26 -17.48
C THR A 186 -1.97 14.75 -17.60
N ALA A 187 -2.29 14.16 -18.73
CA ALA A 187 -1.88 12.81 -19.05
C ALA A 187 -1.65 12.71 -20.56
N ASP A 188 -0.85 11.73 -20.98
CA ASP A 188 -0.73 11.38 -22.39
C ASP A 188 -1.99 10.63 -22.85
N PRO A 189 -2.66 11.05 -23.94
CA PRO A 189 -3.89 10.39 -24.40
C PRO A 189 -3.73 8.88 -24.67
N GLY A 190 -2.55 8.44 -25.15
CA GLY A 190 -2.26 7.03 -25.36
C GLY A 190 -2.10 6.27 -24.04
N ALA A 191 -1.51 6.91 -23.02
CA ALA A 191 -1.43 6.37 -21.68
C ALA A 191 -2.82 6.27 -21.02
N GLU A 192 -3.68 7.29 -21.17
CA GLU A 192 -5.07 7.24 -20.69
C GLU A 192 -5.84 6.09 -21.33
N GLN A 193 -5.73 5.93 -22.65
CA GLN A 193 -6.36 4.83 -23.36
C GLN A 193 -5.81 3.46 -22.92
N SER A 194 -4.52 3.36 -22.64
CA SER A 194 -3.90 2.14 -22.11
C SER A 194 -4.41 1.81 -20.70
N ALA A 195 -4.53 2.82 -19.82
CA ALA A 195 -5.11 2.66 -18.50
C ALA A 195 -6.58 2.22 -18.57
N PHE A 196 -7.36 2.81 -19.48
CA PHE A 196 -8.74 2.39 -19.74
C PHE A 196 -8.82 0.95 -20.24
N HIS A 197 -7.98 0.55 -21.21
CA HIS A 197 -7.93 -0.83 -21.67
C HIS A 197 -7.53 -1.81 -20.56
N ALA A 198 -6.59 -1.43 -19.70
CA ALA A 198 -6.22 -2.24 -18.53
C ALA A 198 -7.39 -2.37 -17.55
N PHE A 199 -8.13 -1.29 -17.30
CA PHE A 199 -9.32 -1.30 -16.45
C PHE A 199 -10.43 -2.20 -17.02
N MET A 200 -10.71 -2.11 -18.33
CA MET A 200 -11.74 -2.93 -18.99
C MET A 200 -11.31 -4.38 -19.23
N SER A 201 -10.02 -4.71 -19.06
CA SER A 201 -9.52 -6.07 -19.24
C SER A 201 -9.97 -6.97 -18.10
N HIS A 202 -10.65 -8.07 -18.43
CA HIS A 202 -11.10 -9.05 -17.44
C HIS A 202 -9.94 -9.59 -16.61
N THR A 203 -10.14 -9.67 -15.30
CA THR A 203 -9.23 -10.33 -14.37
C THR A 203 -9.38 -11.83 -14.51
N HIS A 204 -8.45 -12.47 -15.22
CA HIS A 204 -8.32 -13.92 -15.16
C HIS A 204 -7.71 -14.33 -13.81
N SER A 205 -8.20 -15.43 -13.24
CA SER A 205 -7.61 -16.02 -12.03
C SER A 205 -6.11 -16.27 -12.25
N ALA A 206 -5.29 -15.98 -11.24
CA ALA A 206 -3.90 -16.40 -11.27
C ALA A 206 -3.85 -17.94 -11.44
N PRO A 207 -2.97 -18.49 -12.29
CA PRO A 207 -2.78 -19.93 -12.36
C PRO A 207 -2.49 -20.46 -10.95
N ALA A 208 -3.15 -21.56 -10.57
CA ALA A 208 -2.79 -22.26 -9.34
C ALA A 208 -1.28 -22.54 -9.35
N PRO A 209 -0.58 -22.41 -8.21
CA PRO A 209 0.81 -22.83 -8.15
C PRO A 209 0.86 -24.29 -8.60
N ALA A 210 1.65 -24.59 -9.63
CA ALA A 210 1.85 -25.95 -10.07
C ALA A 210 2.28 -26.76 -8.84
N GLY A 211 1.45 -27.73 -8.44
CA GLY A 211 1.74 -28.61 -7.33
C GLY A 211 3.07 -29.29 -7.57
N GLY A 212 4.12 -28.81 -6.90
CA GLY A 212 5.44 -29.40 -6.96
C GLY A 212 5.42 -30.70 -6.18
N THR A 213 5.14 -31.81 -6.87
CA THR A 213 5.51 -33.15 -6.40
C THR A 213 7.01 -33.13 -6.07
N PRO A 214 7.47 -33.68 -4.93
CA PRO A 214 8.89 -33.72 -4.61
C PRO A 214 9.58 -34.68 -5.58
N ALA A 215 10.18 -34.14 -6.64
CA ALA A 215 11.00 -34.91 -7.56
C ALA A 215 12.38 -35.11 -6.93
N ALA A 216 12.68 -36.38 -6.66
CA ALA A 216 13.94 -36.88 -6.15
C ALA A 216 15.14 -36.38 -6.96
N ALA A 217 16.26 -36.23 -6.25
CA ALA A 217 17.56 -35.89 -6.80
C ALA A 217 17.94 -36.82 -7.97
N ALA A 218 18.15 -36.22 -9.15
CA ALA A 218 18.86 -36.84 -10.24
C ALA A 218 19.92 -35.86 -10.76
N SER A 219 21.17 -36.20 -10.53
CA SER A 219 22.36 -35.53 -11.06
C SER A 219 22.43 -35.70 -12.57
N ALA A 220 22.41 -34.59 -13.32
CA ALA A 220 22.87 -34.57 -14.69
C ALA A 220 23.58 -33.22 -14.95
N GLY A 221 24.88 -33.31 -15.20
CA GLY A 221 25.74 -32.18 -15.49
C GLY A 221 25.37 -31.53 -16.82
N GLY A 222 25.04 -30.24 -16.76
CA GLY A 222 24.92 -29.36 -17.93
C GLY A 222 25.66 -28.07 -17.63
N LYS A 223 26.85 -27.91 -18.20
CA LYS A 223 27.60 -26.65 -18.22
C LYS A 223 26.77 -25.59 -18.96
N GLY A 224 26.26 -24.61 -18.23
CA GLY A 224 25.69 -23.36 -18.74
C GLY A 224 26.27 -22.21 -17.93
N GLY A 225 26.88 -21.24 -18.62
CA GLY A 225 27.82 -20.27 -18.07
C GLY A 225 27.33 -19.48 -16.86
N GLY A 226 28.20 -19.39 -15.85
CA GLY A 226 28.07 -18.45 -14.75
C GLY A 226 28.28 -17.01 -15.21
N GLY A 227 27.56 -16.11 -14.54
CA GLY A 227 27.75 -14.67 -14.57
C GLY A 227 27.03 -14.05 -13.39
N GLY A 228 27.73 -13.92 -12.26
CA GLY A 228 27.23 -13.26 -11.06
C GLY A 228 27.03 -11.76 -11.26
N GLY A 229 26.12 -11.18 -10.49
CA GLY A 229 25.83 -9.75 -10.49
C GLY A 229 24.88 -9.36 -9.36
N GLY A 230 25.22 -9.67 -8.11
CA GLY A 230 24.52 -9.18 -6.91
C GLY A 230 24.77 -7.68 -6.62
N GLY A 231 24.99 -6.86 -7.64
CA GLY A 231 25.35 -5.46 -7.50
C GLY A 231 24.80 -4.62 -8.66
N SER A 232 24.03 -3.60 -8.29
CA SER A 232 23.49 -2.53 -9.14
C SER A 232 22.25 -2.90 -9.99
N ALA A 233 21.09 -3.01 -9.34
CA ALA A 233 19.86 -2.64 -10.03
C ALA A 233 19.96 -1.12 -10.33
N PRO A 234 19.87 -0.68 -11.60
CA PRO A 234 19.97 0.73 -11.95
C PRO A 234 18.99 1.58 -11.13
N GLY A 235 19.40 2.79 -10.75
CA GLY A 235 18.58 3.70 -9.94
C GLY A 235 18.56 3.39 -8.44
N LEU A 236 19.46 2.54 -7.94
CA LEU A 236 19.73 2.38 -6.50
C LEU A 236 21.10 2.95 -6.12
N SER A 237 21.21 3.44 -4.88
CA SER A 237 22.44 3.93 -4.28
C SER A 237 22.65 3.32 -2.89
N ALA A 238 23.90 3.21 -2.46
CA ALA A 238 24.22 2.68 -1.14
C ALA A 238 24.04 3.76 -0.07
N ASP A 239 23.29 3.44 0.99
CA ASP A 239 23.09 4.35 2.13
C ASP A 239 23.17 3.60 3.47
N VAL A 240 24.33 2.99 3.68
CA VAL A 240 24.60 2.20 4.88
C VAL A 240 24.69 3.10 6.13
N ARG A 241 25.18 4.34 5.98
CA ARG A 241 25.40 5.25 7.09
C ARG A 241 24.09 5.70 7.72
N ASP A 242 23.12 6.13 6.90
CA ASP A 242 21.86 6.61 7.43
C ASP A 242 21.00 5.43 7.89
N GLY A 243 21.00 4.31 7.16
CA GLY A 243 20.34 3.08 7.63
C GLY A 243 20.86 2.57 8.98
N THR A 244 22.18 2.66 9.22
CA THR A 244 22.76 2.34 10.55
C THR A 244 22.31 3.34 11.62
N SER A 245 22.21 4.63 11.25
CA SER A 245 21.75 5.69 12.14
C SER A 245 20.28 5.50 12.54
N GLN A 246 19.43 5.08 11.61
CA GLN A 246 18.04 4.70 11.86
C GLN A 246 17.96 3.52 12.83
N ALA A 247 18.73 2.46 12.58
CA ALA A 247 18.75 1.32 13.48
C ALA A 247 19.23 1.68 14.90
N LYS A 248 20.19 2.61 15.03
CA LYS A 248 20.62 3.13 16.33
C LYS A 248 19.54 3.97 17.00
N ALA A 249 18.81 4.79 16.24
CA ALA A 249 17.74 5.64 16.75
C ALA A 249 16.56 4.83 17.30
N LEU A 250 16.27 3.65 16.73
CA LEU A 250 15.28 2.70 17.28
C LEU A 250 15.68 2.15 18.66
N GLY A 251 16.95 2.17 19.01
CA GLY A 251 17.47 1.59 20.24
C GLY A 251 17.32 0.06 20.32
N PRO A 252 17.58 -0.56 21.49
CA PRO A 252 17.33 -1.98 21.70
C PRO A 252 15.84 -2.30 21.59
N LEU A 253 15.48 -3.22 20.70
CA LEU A 253 14.13 -3.74 20.55
C LEU A 253 14.10 -5.26 20.78
N GLY A 254 12.95 -5.78 21.17
CA GLY A 254 12.70 -7.23 21.30
C GLY A 254 12.72 -8.01 19.98
N ILE A 255 13.19 -7.40 18.90
CA ILE A 255 13.34 -7.95 17.56
C ILE A 255 14.69 -7.50 16.98
N PRO A 256 15.43 -8.35 16.24
CA PRO A 256 16.58 -7.90 15.47
C PRO A 256 16.19 -6.81 14.47
N ILE A 257 16.96 -5.71 14.44
CA ILE A 257 16.71 -4.62 13.51
C ILE A 257 17.46 -4.87 12.20
N TYR A 258 16.74 -4.85 11.09
CA TYR A 258 17.28 -4.88 9.74
C TYR A 258 17.00 -3.55 9.01
N TYR A 259 17.99 -3.08 8.27
CA TYR A 259 17.88 -1.89 7.41
C TYR A 259 18.47 -2.19 6.01
N PRO A 260 17.96 -1.56 4.94
CA PRO A 260 18.44 -1.80 3.61
C PRO A 260 19.76 -1.06 3.37
N LYS A 261 20.74 -1.76 2.79
CA LYS A 261 22.01 -1.12 2.38
C LYS A 261 21.88 -0.33 1.08
N LEU A 262 20.92 -0.71 0.25
CA LEU A 262 20.60 -0.05 -1.02
C LEU A 262 19.23 0.63 -0.89
N ILE A 263 19.16 1.88 -1.29
CA ILE A 263 17.92 2.67 -1.36
C ILE A 263 17.76 3.24 -2.77
N VAL A 264 16.55 3.68 -3.13
CA VAL A 264 16.32 4.41 -4.39
C VAL A 264 17.25 5.62 -4.46
N SER A 265 17.95 5.81 -5.57
CA SER A 265 18.88 6.93 -5.73
C SER A 265 18.16 8.27 -5.56
N GLY A 266 18.70 9.14 -4.70
CA GLY A 266 18.10 10.44 -4.38
C GLY A 266 17.01 10.40 -3.31
N SER A 267 16.61 9.21 -2.85
CA SER A 267 15.73 9.07 -1.68
C SER A 267 16.50 9.27 -0.38
N GLN A 268 15.80 9.60 0.70
CA GLN A 268 16.39 9.88 2.01
C GLN A 268 15.53 9.28 3.12
N TYR A 269 16.17 8.72 4.16
CA TYR A 269 15.44 8.27 5.34
C TYR A 269 14.76 9.47 6.02
N CYS A 270 13.48 9.31 6.38
CA CYS A 270 12.83 10.24 7.29
C CYS A 270 13.60 10.27 8.62
N SER A 271 13.77 11.46 9.20
CA SER A 271 14.39 11.61 10.50
C SER A 271 13.93 12.90 11.16
N ASN A 272 13.74 12.85 12.48
CA ASN A 272 13.40 14.04 13.27
C ASN A 272 14.53 15.08 13.33
N THR A 273 15.73 14.77 12.82
CA THR A 273 16.92 15.64 12.89
C THR A 273 17.32 16.27 11.57
N THR A 274 16.94 15.68 10.43
CA THR A 274 17.40 16.12 9.11
C THR A 274 16.40 17.02 8.39
N GLY A 275 15.19 17.19 8.95
CA GLY A 275 14.10 17.93 8.30
C GLY A 275 13.46 17.20 7.11
N VAL A 276 13.89 15.95 6.84
CA VAL A 276 13.30 15.08 5.83
C VAL A 276 12.01 14.48 6.40
N CYS A 277 10.93 14.53 5.62
CA CYS A 277 9.55 14.24 6.04
C CYS A 277 9.02 15.28 7.05
N PRO A 278 9.03 16.58 6.68
CA PRO A 278 8.60 17.65 7.57
C PRO A 278 7.10 17.55 7.85
N GLU A 279 6.73 17.83 9.10
CA GLU A 279 5.35 17.89 9.54
C GLU A 279 4.95 19.34 9.77
N GLU A 280 3.72 19.69 9.43
CA GLU A 280 3.20 21.01 9.77
C GLU A 280 3.01 21.17 11.28
N GLY A 281 3.22 22.38 11.80
CA GLY A 281 2.96 22.69 13.21
C GLY A 281 4.03 22.20 14.20
N GLY A 282 5.17 21.66 13.74
CA GLY A 282 6.32 21.34 14.60
C GLY A 282 6.01 20.31 15.69
N ALA A 283 5.12 19.36 15.40
CA ALA A 283 4.53 18.42 16.35
C ALA A 283 5.50 17.35 16.88
N GLY A 284 6.54 17.76 17.61
CA GLY A 284 7.34 16.90 18.48
C GLY A 284 8.33 15.97 17.78
N THR A 285 9.30 15.47 18.54
CA THR A 285 10.33 14.54 18.09
C THR A 285 9.92 13.11 18.42
N GLY A 286 9.93 12.16 17.48
CA GLY A 286 9.81 10.73 17.84
C GLY A 286 9.21 9.77 16.80
N PHE A 287 8.84 10.22 15.60
CA PHE A 287 8.07 9.38 14.68
C PHE A 287 8.94 8.59 13.69
N TYR A 288 10.14 9.09 13.41
CA TYR A 288 11.07 8.46 12.49
C TYR A 288 12.43 8.18 13.13
N PRO A 289 12.93 6.93 13.03
CA PRO A 289 12.15 5.71 12.76
C PRO A 289 11.21 5.39 13.93
N ARG A 290 10.11 4.68 13.65
CA ARG A 290 9.11 4.34 14.68
C ARG A 290 9.39 2.97 15.28
N ALA A 291 9.48 2.88 16.60
CA ALA A 291 9.35 1.63 17.34
C ALA A 291 7.99 1.58 18.05
N TYR A 292 7.30 0.44 18.04
CA TYR A 292 5.98 0.31 18.64
C TYR A 292 5.60 -1.15 18.93
N LEU A 293 4.54 -1.33 19.71
CA LEU A 293 3.87 -2.61 19.92
C LEU A 293 2.69 -2.73 18.97
N LEU A 294 2.74 -3.73 18.10
CA LEU A 294 1.64 -4.10 17.20
C LEU A 294 0.77 -5.14 17.91
N HIS A 295 -0.51 -4.88 18.05
CA HIS A 295 -1.46 -5.86 18.59
C HIS A 295 -1.98 -6.72 17.45
N ASP A 296 -2.00 -8.05 17.63
CA ASP A 296 -2.63 -8.95 16.67
C ASP A 296 -4.15 -9.09 16.90
N ARG A 297 -4.80 -9.94 16.09
CA ARG A 297 -6.27 -10.16 16.16
C ARG A 297 -6.75 -10.67 17.53
N HIS A 298 -5.87 -11.26 18.33
CA HIS A 298 -6.17 -11.75 19.68
C HIS A 298 -5.72 -10.76 20.76
N GLY A 299 -5.23 -9.58 20.38
CA GLY A 299 -4.72 -8.56 21.30
C GLY A 299 -3.31 -8.84 21.81
N ILE A 300 -2.59 -9.82 21.26
CA ILE A 300 -1.21 -10.11 21.67
C ILE A 300 -0.29 -9.06 21.08
N SER A 301 0.55 -8.45 21.92
CA SER A 301 1.51 -7.42 21.50
C SER A 301 2.77 -8.03 20.87
N HIS A 302 3.21 -7.44 19.76
CA HIS A 302 4.38 -7.84 18.98
C HIS A 302 5.33 -6.65 18.80
N TYR A 303 6.61 -6.82 19.14
CA TYR A 303 7.61 -5.77 18.92
C TYR A 303 7.75 -5.49 17.43
N SER A 304 7.63 -4.23 17.06
CA SER A 304 7.57 -3.80 15.68
C SER A 304 8.31 -2.48 15.45
N TYR A 305 8.81 -2.28 14.24
CA TYR A 305 9.42 -1.01 13.85
C TYR A 305 9.17 -0.67 12.38
N ARG A 306 9.15 0.63 12.07
CA ARG A 306 9.04 1.18 10.72
C ARG A 306 10.17 2.18 10.48
N MET A 307 10.91 1.96 9.39
CA MET A 307 11.76 2.98 8.77
C MET A 307 11.06 3.48 7.52
N THR A 308 10.84 4.79 7.42
CA THR A 308 10.25 5.41 6.23
C THR A 308 11.35 6.09 5.43
N ILE A 309 11.31 5.92 4.11
CA ILE A 309 12.25 6.50 3.17
C ILE A 309 11.45 7.31 2.16
N ALA A 310 11.77 8.59 2.04
CA ALA A 310 11.11 9.50 1.13
C ALA A 310 11.86 9.57 -0.20
N ILE A 311 11.15 9.33 -1.31
CA ILE A 311 11.64 9.56 -2.66
C ILE A 311 11.29 11.00 -3.04
N ASN A 312 10.03 11.37 -2.87
CA ASN A 312 9.54 12.71 -3.12
C ASN A 312 8.42 13.07 -2.15
N PRO A 313 8.76 13.66 -0.97
CA PRO A 313 7.79 14.08 0.03
C PRO A 313 6.65 14.94 -0.50
N VAL A 314 6.94 15.81 -1.47
CA VAL A 314 5.97 16.75 -2.04
C VAL A 314 4.92 16.05 -2.90
N LEU A 315 5.27 14.89 -3.46
CA LEU A 315 4.36 14.06 -4.23
C LEU A 315 3.74 12.92 -3.41
N GLY A 316 3.97 12.87 -2.09
CA GLY A 316 3.51 11.76 -1.26
C GLY A 316 4.20 10.42 -1.57
N ASP A 317 5.41 10.45 -2.16
CA ASP A 317 6.09 9.24 -2.63
C ASP A 317 7.08 8.73 -1.57
N TYR A 318 6.57 7.83 -0.72
CA TYR A 318 7.29 7.20 0.37
C TYR A 318 7.23 5.69 0.25
N TYR A 319 8.31 5.03 0.62
CA TYR A 319 8.34 3.58 0.81
C TYR A 319 8.91 3.28 2.20
N GLY A 320 8.90 2.03 2.62
CA GLY A 320 9.44 1.75 3.94
C GLY A 320 9.79 0.31 4.21
N VAL A 321 10.53 0.17 5.30
CA VAL A 321 10.99 -1.10 5.84
C VAL A 321 10.33 -1.33 7.17
N GLN A 322 9.61 -2.44 7.27
CA GLN A 322 8.88 -2.83 8.46
C GLN A 322 9.46 -4.13 9.00
N GLY A 323 9.60 -4.22 10.32
CA GLY A 323 9.91 -5.45 11.04
C GLY A 323 8.89 -5.71 12.14
N THR A 324 8.54 -6.96 12.40
CA THR A 324 7.66 -7.36 13.51
C THR A 324 7.92 -8.79 13.99
N THR A 325 7.70 -9.04 15.28
CA THR A 325 7.72 -10.40 15.84
C THR A 325 6.46 -11.20 15.50
N TRP A 326 5.42 -10.55 14.95
CA TRP A 326 4.23 -11.25 14.48
C TRP A 326 4.58 -12.06 13.23
N GLN A 327 4.69 -13.37 13.36
CA GLN A 327 5.21 -14.24 12.29
C GLN A 327 4.31 -14.38 11.05
N ASN A 328 3.01 -14.15 11.23
CA ASN A 328 1.99 -14.33 10.20
C ASN A 328 1.00 -13.15 10.18
N PRO A 329 1.48 -11.92 9.94
CA PRO A 329 0.61 -10.77 9.84
C PRO A 329 -0.24 -10.89 8.56
N PRO A 330 -1.50 -10.42 8.57
CA PRO A 330 -2.40 -10.60 7.44
C PRO A 330 -1.87 -10.08 6.09
N ILE A 331 -1.08 -9.00 6.09
CA ILE A 331 -0.48 -8.43 4.86
C ILE A 331 0.48 -9.39 4.15
N LEU A 332 1.01 -10.40 4.87
CA LEU A 332 1.94 -11.39 4.33
C LEU A 332 1.29 -12.73 3.99
N GLN A 333 -0.04 -12.80 3.95
CA GLN A 333 -0.75 -13.99 3.51
C GLN A 333 -0.63 -14.14 1.98
N SER A 334 -0.42 -15.37 1.51
CA SER A 334 -0.47 -15.73 0.07
C SER A 334 0.49 -14.93 -0.83
N PRO A 335 1.82 -15.12 -0.71
CA PRO A 335 2.77 -14.53 -1.66
C PRO A 335 2.48 -14.99 -3.09
N THR A 336 2.65 -14.09 -4.06
CA THR A 336 2.50 -14.42 -5.49
C THR A 336 3.64 -15.32 -5.97
N GLN A 337 4.84 -15.09 -5.47
CA GLN A 337 6.04 -15.85 -5.85
C GLN A 337 7.04 -15.87 -4.71
N THR A 338 7.93 -16.87 -4.72
CA THR A 338 9.11 -16.92 -3.87
C THR A 338 10.36 -16.92 -4.74
N GLU A 339 11.38 -16.16 -4.35
CA GLU A 339 12.67 -16.08 -5.04
C GLU A 339 13.82 -16.14 -4.02
N THR A 340 14.97 -16.73 -4.38
CA THR A 340 16.16 -16.71 -3.51
C THR A 340 17.20 -15.74 -4.06
N VAL A 341 17.54 -14.71 -3.29
CA VAL A 341 18.52 -13.67 -3.67
C VAL A 341 19.52 -13.49 -2.54
N ASN A 342 20.82 -13.59 -2.85
CA ASN A 342 21.91 -13.49 -1.85
C ASN A 342 21.72 -14.42 -0.63
N GLY A 343 21.20 -15.62 -0.85
CA GLY A 343 20.92 -16.61 0.21
C GLY A 343 19.68 -16.31 1.08
N LYS A 344 18.94 -15.22 0.80
CA LYS A 344 17.66 -14.92 1.44
C LYS A 344 16.51 -15.43 0.56
N GLN A 345 15.61 -16.20 1.15
CA GLN A 345 14.34 -16.55 0.51
C GLN A 345 13.37 -15.37 0.67
N LEU A 346 13.09 -14.68 -0.42
CA LEU A 346 12.18 -13.54 -0.50
C LEU A 346 10.79 -14.00 -0.94
N LEU A 347 9.77 -13.45 -0.27
CA LEU A 347 8.36 -13.62 -0.59
C LEU A 347 7.88 -12.38 -1.34
N LEU A 348 7.41 -12.56 -2.57
CA LEU A 348 7.05 -11.49 -3.49
C LEU A 348 5.53 -11.35 -3.55
N TYR A 349 5.02 -10.13 -3.39
CA TYR A 349 3.60 -9.81 -3.45
C TYR A 349 3.39 -8.80 -4.56
N SER A 350 2.62 -9.21 -5.58
CA SER A 350 2.37 -8.39 -6.75
C SER A 350 0.91 -7.98 -6.89
N ASN A 351 0.69 -6.76 -7.36
CA ASN A 351 -0.61 -6.23 -7.76
C ASN A 351 -0.48 -5.70 -9.20
N GLY A 352 -1.32 -6.16 -10.12
CA GLY A 352 -1.27 -5.71 -11.52
C GLY A 352 0.10 -5.93 -12.20
N GLY A 353 0.90 -6.91 -11.75
CA GLY A 353 2.25 -7.18 -12.26
C GLY A 353 3.37 -6.30 -11.66
N LYS A 354 3.03 -5.37 -10.76
CA LYS A 354 3.99 -4.57 -9.98
C LYS A 354 4.15 -5.17 -8.59
N LEU A 355 5.37 -5.17 -8.06
CA LEU A 355 5.62 -5.58 -6.68
C LEU A 355 5.22 -4.46 -5.73
N SER A 356 4.19 -4.69 -4.93
CA SER A 356 3.79 -3.76 -3.86
C SER A 356 4.55 -4.05 -2.57
N LEU A 357 5.03 -5.29 -2.39
CA LEU A 357 5.72 -5.70 -1.17
C LEU A 357 6.70 -6.85 -1.44
N VAL A 358 7.86 -6.82 -0.77
CA VAL A 358 8.83 -7.93 -0.73
C VAL A 358 9.19 -8.24 0.71
N ALA A 359 8.86 -9.45 1.16
CA ALA A 359 9.08 -9.89 2.53
C ALA A 359 10.18 -10.94 2.65
N TRP A 360 10.68 -11.08 3.88
CA TRP A 360 11.65 -12.09 4.28
C TRP A 360 11.38 -12.49 5.72
N LYS A 361 11.48 -13.79 6.02
CA LYS A 361 11.22 -14.34 7.36
C LYS A 361 12.50 -14.85 8.01
N THR A 362 12.56 -14.72 9.33
CA THR A 362 13.58 -15.31 10.21
C THR A 362 12.89 -16.00 11.39
N SER A 363 13.63 -16.79 12.16
CA SER A 363 13.11 -17.37 13.40
C SER A 363 12.70 -16.33 14.45
N GLN A 364 13.24 -15.10 14.37
CA GLN A 364 13.01 -14.04 15.37
C GLN A 364 11.98 -13.00 14.95
N GLY A 365 11.55 -13.00 13.68
CA GLY A 365 10.59 -12.04 13.16
C GLY A 365 10.53 -12.04 11.65
N VAL A 366 9.60 -11.25 11.13
CA VAL A 366 9.38 -11.03 9.70
C VAL A 366 9.67 -9.60 9.34
N TYR A 367 10.18 -9.39 8.14
CA TYR A 367 10.60 -8.09 7.64
C TYR A 367 10.09 -7.92 6.22
N TRP A 368 9.75 -6.70 5.83
CA TRP A 368 9.41 -6.42 4.44
C TRP A 368 9.76 -5.01 4.04
N VAL A 369 9.90 -4.86 2.73
CA VAL A 369 9.94 -3.57 2.04
C VAL A 369 8.59 -3.40 1.36
N SER A 370 7.87 -2.34 1.73
CA SER A 370 6.67 -1.91 1.00
C SER A 370 7.08 -0.94 -0.08
N ASN A 371 6.44 -1.02 -1.25
CA ASN A 371 6.58 -0.02 -2.31
C ASN A 371 5.87 1.27 -1.90
N THR A 372 5.91 2.28 -2.75
CA THR A 372 5.08 3.46 -2.59
C THR A 372 3.63 3.13 -2.93
N LEU A 373 2.70 3.96 -2.45
CA LEU A 373 1.25 3.79 -2.70
C LEU A 373 0.92 3.73 -4.19
N THR A 374 1.76 4.34 -5.04
CA THR A 374 1.59 4.35 -6.51
C THR A 374 2.44 3.29 -7.23
N ASP A 375 3.08 2.39 -6.48
CA ASP A 375 4.01 1.37 -6.99
C ASP A 375 5.14 1.96 -7.87
N SER A 376 5.69 3.11 -7.46
CA SER A 376 6.68 3.87 -8.25
C SER A 376 8.05 3.17 -8.36
N ILE A 377 8.39 2.29 -7.40
CA ILE A 377 9.64 1.52 -7.41
C ILE A 377 9.50 0.29 -8.31
N GLY A 378 10.45 0.08 -9.22
CA GLY A 378 10.44 -1.06 -10.12
C GLY A 378 10.67 -2.41 -9.41
N ASN A 379 10.11 -3.50 -9.95
CA ASN A 379 10.19 -4.83 -9.34
C ASN A 379 11.64 -5.27 -9.01
N ARG A 380 12.59 -5.04 -9.93
CA ARG A 380 14.02 -5.36 -9.69
C ARG A 380 14.63 -4.52 -8.57
N GLN A 381 14.23 -3.27 -8.46
CA GLN A 381 14.67 -2.38 -7.37
C GLN A 381 14.11 -2.86 -6.03
N MET A 382 12.81 -3.17 -5.96
CA MET A 382 12.16 -3.74 -4.75
C MET A 382 12.89 -5.00 -4.26
N VAL A 383 13.15 -5.95 -5.15
CA VAL A 383 13.90 -7.18 -4.83
C VAL A 383 15.32 -6.85 -4.35
N ALA A 384 16.03 -5.95 -5.02
CA ALA A 384 17.39 -5.58 -4.65
C ALA A 384 17.47 -4.85 -3.29
N ILE A 385 16.52 -3.94 -3.00
CA ILE A 385 16.41 -3.26 -1.70
C ILE A 385 16.17 -4.30 -0.60
N ALA A 386 15.19 -5.19 -0.77
CA ALA A 386 14.87 -6.23 0.21
C ALA A 386 16.02 -7.23 0.40
N ALA A 387 16.68 -7.66 -0.67
CA ALA A 387 17.86 -8.53 -0.60
C ALA A 387 19.05 -7.84 0.11
N SER A 388 19.11 -6.50 0.09
CA SER A 388 20.16 -5.73 0.74
C SER A 388 19.95 -5.54 2.25
N LEU A 389 18.78 -5.93 2.80
CA LEU A 389 18.47 -5.85 4.22
C LEU A 389 19.53 -6.57 5.06
N THR A 390 20.24 -5.82 5.89
CA THR A 390 21.30 -6.31 6.76
C THR A 390 20.97 -6.05 8.22
N ARG A 391 21.43 -6.94 9.11
CA ARG A 391 21.19 -6.83 10.54
C ARG A 391 22.06 -5.71 11.12
N ALA A 392 21.47 -4.82 11.89
CA ALA A 392 22.21 -3.81 12.66
C ALA A 392 23.02 -4.48 13.78
N GLY A 393 24.26 -4.02 13.98
CA GLY A 393 25.17 -4.55 15.00
C GLY A 393 25.82 -5.90 14.66
N GLY A 394 25.59 -6.46 13.46
CA GLY A 394 26.38 -7.58 12.93
C GLY A 394 27.70 -7.08 12.33
N ARG A 395 28.81 -7.72 12.70
CA ARG A 395 30.08 -7.64 11.96
C ARG A 395 30.01 -8.48 10.70
#